data_AF-A0AAW4FGG5-F1
#
_entry.id   AF-A0AAW4FGG5-F1
#
_cell.length_a   1.000
_cell.length_b   1.000
_cell.length_c   1.000
_cell.angle_alpha   90.00
_cell.angle_beta   90.00
_cell.angle_gamma   90.00
#
_symmetry.space_group_name_H-M   'P 1'
#
loop_
_entity.id
_entity.type
_entity.pdbx_description
1 polymer ?
#
loop_
_entity_poly.entity_id
_entity_poly.type
_entity_poly.pdbx_seq_one_letter_code
_entity_poly.pdbx_strand_id
1 'polypeptide(L)'
;MLNALPEIYATMNPPIIVQTVSDDSVALWSGLGGAVLGALVSGVISWVLARQTSKQQLARDSEQRRETEKSQALKAVIKLQAILNALHDTKRTIDGMLTSAEEQGYGDIDLWQKAMPISGLPKEPISFDPQDIVVLFAAQKHDIANDLTLMSSRWASLLENMKDYNRLRTELVHSIPTDRMEGDRGTFVLNAGQIAMFGPRMHVLNNLMAQVMENLEADLNNGFRVANEMGPALRTYLNDNKFPIVGRAQPAEKPEAPDVE
;
A
#
# COMPACT_ATOMS: atom_id res chain seq x y z
N MET A 1 18.14 -44.01 -32.52
CA MET A 1 19.16 -44.85 -31.85
C MET A 1 18.46 -46.04 -31.23
N LEU A 2 18.43 -47.15 -31.97
CA LEU A 2 18.11 -48.47 -31.46
C LEU A 2 19.36 -49.00 -30.75
N ASN A 3 19.21 -49.51 -29.53
CA ASN A 3 20.12 -50.53 -29.00
C ASN A 3 19.29 -51.63 -28.36
N ALA A 4 19.43 -52.80 -28.97
CA ALA A 4 18.87 -54.07 -28.56
C ALA A 4 19.80 -54.78 -27.57
N LEU A 5 19.28 -55.91 -27.09
CA LEU A 5 19.91 -57.06 -26.40
C LEU A 5 19.77 -57.07 -24.87
N PRO A 6 19.74 -58.27 -24.25
CA PRO A 6 19.02 -59.48 -24.68
C PRO A 6 18.24 -60.15 -23.53
N GLU A 7 17.32 -61.05 -23.91
CA GLU A 7 16.90 -62.19 -23.09
C GLU A 7 18.13 -62.83 -22.43
N ILE A 8 18.04 -63.28 -21.16
CA ILE A 8 18.02 -64.70 -20.79
C ILE A 8 17.64 -64.82 -19.30
N TYR A 9 16.74 -65.78 -19.01
CA TYR A 9 16.77 -66.76 -17.90
C TYR A 9 15.45 -66.92 -17.14
N ALA A 10 14.74 -67.94 -17.61
CA ALA A 10 14.24 -69.05 -16.78
C ALA A 10 13.28 -68.67 -15.64
N THR A 11 12.01 -68.67 -16.03
CA THR A 11 10.86 -68.98 -15.19
C THR A 11 11.05 -70.33 -14.47
N MET A 12 11.72 -70.34 -13.32
CA MET A 12 11.45 -71.32 -12.28
C MET A 12 10.35 -70.75 -11.41
N ASN A 13 9.11 -71.02 -11.80
CA ASN A 13 7.97 -70.86 -10.91
C ASN A 13 8.02 -72.08 -9.97
N PRO A 14 8.48 -71.95 -8.71
CA PRO A 14 8.36 -73.07 -7.78
C PRO A 14 6.88 -73.41 -7.69
N PRO A 15 6.50 -74.70 -7.63
CA PRO A 15 5.12 -75.05 -7.36
C PRO A 15 4.73 -74.38 -6.04
N ILE A 16 3.76 -73.47 -6.09
CA ILE A 16 3.10 -72.98 -4.88
C ILE A 16 2.34 -74.19 -4.36
N ILE A 17 2.98 -74.94 -3.46
CA ILE A 17 2.33 -76.01 -2.72
C ILE A 17 1.40 -75.31 -1.73
N VAL A 18 0.17 -75.06 -2.16
CA VAL A 18 -0.91 -74.66 -1.26
C VAL A 18 -1.30 -75.91 -0.48
N GLN A 19 -0.63 -76.15 0.65
CA GLN A 19 -1.16 -77.06 1.66
C GLN A 19 -2.42 -76.41 2.24
N THR A 20 -3.58 -76.73 1.67
CA THR A 20 -4.86 -76.46 2.32
C THR A 20 -4.97 -77.44 3.47
N VAL A 21 -4.55 -77.00 4.66
CA VAL A 21 -4.89 -77.67 5.92
C VAL A 21 -6.40 -77.50 6.09
N SER A 22 -7.16 -78.47 5.57
CA SER A 22 -8.59 -78.60 5.80
C SER A 22 -8.78 -79.15 7.22
N ASP A 23 -9.12 -78.25 8.14
CA ASP A 23 -10.10 -78.45 9.22
C ASP A 23 -10.07 -77.32 10.27
N ASP A 24 -9.33 -76.24 10.04
CA ASP A 24 -9.44 -75.07 10.90
C ASP A 24 -10.49 -74.08 10.39
N SER A 25 -11.76 -74.49 10.45
CA SER A 25 -12.88 -73.52 10.46
C SER A 25 -12.61 -72.44 11.52
N VAL A 26 -11.96 -72.81 12.62
CA VAL A 26 -11.45 -71.92 13.68
C VAL A 26 -10.38 -70.94 13.17
N ALA A 27 -9.48 -71.32 12.27
CA ALA A 27 -8.49 -70.41 11.66
C ALA A 27 -9.14 -69.45 10.66
N LEU A 28 -10.14 -69.92 9.90
CA LEU A 28 -10.89 -69.08 8.99
C LEU A 28 -11.72 -68.02 9.74
N TRP A 29 -12.44 -68.44 10.80
CA TRP A 29 -13.23 -67.55 11.65
C TRP A 29 -12.36 -66.63 12.49
N SER A 30 -11.20 -67.07 12.96
CA SER A 30 -10.26 -66.20 13.68
C SER A 30 -9.57 -65.19 12.77
N GLY A 31 -9.25 -65.56 11.52
CA GLY A 31 -8.72 -64.65 10.50
C GLY A 31 -9.73 -63.59 10.04
N LEU A 32 -10.96 -63.99 9.72
CA LEU A 32 -12.04 -63.06 9.35
C LEU A 32 -12.47 -62.18 10.54
N GLY A 33 -12.60 -62.76 11.73
CA GLY A 33 -12.97 -62.03 12.95
C GLY A 33 -11.93 -60.98 13.34
N GLY A 34 -10.65 -61.32 13.24
CA GLY A 34 -9.54 -60.39 13.47
C GLY A 34 -9.49 -59.25 12.46
N ALA A 35 -9.75 -59.52 11.18
CA ALA A 35 -9.75 -58.50 10.14
C ALA A 35 -10.90 -57.48 10.30
N VAL A 36 -12.11 -57.94 10.64
CA VAL A 36 -13.26 -57.06 10.87
C VAL A 36 -13.08 -56.20 12.13
N LEU A 37 -12.62 -56.80 13.23
CA LEU A 37 -12.32 -56.06 14.46
C LEU A 37 -11.17 -55.07 14.26
N GLY A 38 -10.12 -55.46 13.55
CA GLY A 38 -9.02 -54.57 13.18
C GLY A 38 -9.48 -53.39 12.32
N ALA A 39 -10.34 -53.64 11.31
CA ALA A 39 -10.91 -52.60 10.46
C ALA A 39 -11.82 -51.63 11.23
N LEU A 40 -12.62 -52.12 12.18
CA LEU A 40 -13.45 -51.27 13.03
C LEU A 40 -12.61 -50.40 13.98
N VAL A 41 -11.62 -50.99 14.66
CA VAL A 41 -10.74 -50.25 15.58
C VAL A 41 -9.93 -49.20 14.83
N SER A 42 -9.33 -49.58 13.70
CA SER A 42 -8.59 -48.64 12.84
C SER A 42 -9.51 -47.54 12.27
N GLY A 43 -10.75 -47.87 11.91
CA GLY A 43 -11.76 -46.90 11.48
C GLY A 43 -12.10 -45.88 12.56
N VAL A 44 -12.31 -46.32 13.81
CA VAL A 44 -12.59 -45.42 14.95
C VAL A 44 -11.39 -44.52 15.24
N ILE A 45 -10.17 -45.06 15.28
CA ILE A 45 -8.95 -44.27 15.50
C ILE A 45 -8.78 -43.23 14.38
N SER A 46 -8.99 -43.65 13.13
CA SER A 46 -8.91 -42.76 11.96
C SER A 46 -9.93 -41.63 12.03
N TRP A 47 -11.17 -41.92 12.45
CA TRP A 47 -12.21 -40.92 12.63
C TRP A 47 -11.88 -39.91 13.74
N VAL A 48 -11.35 -40.36 14.88
CA VAL A 48 -10.94 -39.48 15.98
C VAL A 48 -9.79 -38.57 15.54
N LEU A 49 -8.76 -39.13 14.90
CA LEU A 49 -7.64 -38.36 14.38
C LEU A 49 -8.07 -37.36 13.31
N ALA A 50 -8.91 -37.76 12.35
CA ALA A 50 -9.44 -36.86 11.33
C ALA A 50 -10.22 -35.70 11.94
N ARG A 51 -11.04 -35.96 12.97
CA ARG A 51 -11.80 -34.93 13.67
C ARG A 51 -10.89 -33.96 14.44
N GLN A 52 -9.80 -34.46 15.03
CA GLN A 52 -8.81 -33.63 15.72
C GLN A 52 -8.03 -32.75 14.74
N THR A 53 -7.53 -33.32 13.64
CA THR A 53 -6.80 -32.59 12.59
C THR A 53 -7.68 -31.53 11.96
N SER A 54 -8.95 -31.83 11.66
CA SER A 54 -9.89 -30.86 11.10
C SER A 54 -10.11 -29.66 12.04
N LYS A 55 -10.27 -29.88 13.35
CA LYS A 55 -10.38 -28.80 14.32
C LYS A 55 -9.12 -27.94 14.41
N GLN A 56 -7.94 -28.58 14.42
CA GLN A 56 -6.66 -27.86 14.45
C GLN A 56 -6.42 -27.07 13.16
N GLN A 57 -6.80 -27.62 12.02
CA GLN A 57 -6.70 -26.95 10.73
C GLN A 57 -7.63 -25.74 10.65
N LEU A 58 -8.90 -25.88 11.06
CA LEU A 58 -9.82 -24.75 11.13
C LEU A 58 -9.31 -23.63 12.05
N ALA A 59 -8.73 -23.99 13.20
CA ALA A 59 -8.14 -23.01 14.12
C ALA A 59 -6.95 -22.28 13.46
N ARG A 60 -6.01 -23.01 12.85
CA ARG A 60 -4.87 -22.43 12.12
C ARG A 60 -5.31 -21.56 10.95
N ASP A 61 -6.27 -22.02 10.15
CA ASP A 61 -6.78 -21.28 9.01
C ASP A 61 -7.44 -19.97 9.48
N SER A 62 -8.16 -19.98 10.61
CA SER A 62 -8.76 -18.77 11.18
C SER A 62 -7.72 -17.78 11.70
N GLU A 63 -6.64 -18.28 12.32
CA GLU A 63 -5.52 -17.46 12.81
C GLU A 63 -4.76 -16.82 11.64
N GLN A 64 -4.41 -17.62 10.62
CA GLN A 64 -3.75 -17.13 9.40
C GLN A 64 -4.57 -16.08 8.66
N ARG A 65 -5.90 -16.25 8.57
CA ARG A 65 -6.78 -15.22 7.99
C ARG A 65 -6.71 -13.92 8.79
N ARG A 66 -6.78 -14.01 10.11
CA ARG A 66 -6.69 -12.82 10.97
C ARG A 66 -5.34 -12.11 10.86
N GLU A 67 -4.24 -12.87 10.79
CA GLU A 67 -2.91 -12.30 10.56
C GLU A 67 -2.80 -11.62 9.19
N THR A 68 -3.38 -12.23 8.16
CA THR A 68 -3.43 -11.68 6.80
C THR A 68 -4.22 -10.36 6.77
N GLU A 69 -5.40 -10.33 7.39
CA GLU A 69 -6.24 -9.12 7.51
C GLU A 69 -5.52 -8.02 8.27
N LYS A 70 -4.82 -8.35 9.38
CA LYS A 70 -3.99 -7.39 10.12
C LYS A 70 -2.87 -6.80 9.27
N SER A 71 -2.17 -7.65 8.50
CA SER A 71 -1.10 -7.23 7.61
C SER A 71 -1.62 -6.30 6.50
N GLN A 72 -2.75 -6.65 5.88
CA GLN A 72 -3.41 -5.82 4.87
C GLN A 72 -3.85 -4.46 5.42
N ALA A 73 -4.49 -4.45 6.60
CA ALA A 73 -4.87 -3.23 7.29
C ALA A 73 -3.66 -2.34 7.58
N LEU A 74 -2.56 -2.93 8.07
CA LEU A 74 -1.33 -2.18 8.34
C LEU A 74 -0.70 -1.62 7.07
N LYS A 75 -0.70 -2.38 5.97
CA LYS A 75 -0.23 -1.91 4.66
C LYS A 75 -1.03 -0.70 4.18
N ALA A 76 -2.35 -0.71 4.32
CA ALA A 76 -3.20 0.44 3.99
C ALA A 76 -2.86 1.66 4.85
N VAL A 77 -2.67 1.47 6.16
CA VAL A 77 -2.26 2.54 7.09
C VAL A 77 -0.92 3.17 6.69
N ILE A 78 0.09 2.35 6.38
CA ILE A 78 1.42 2.82 5.98
C ILE A 78 1.34 3.58 4.65
N LYS A 79 0.57 3.10 3.67
CA LYS A 79 0.37 3.79 2.39
C LYS A 79 -0.31 5.15 2.58
N LEU A 80 -1.35 5.24 3.42
CA LEU A 80 -2.00 6.52 3.73
C LEU A 80 -1.02 7.50 4.40
N GLN A 81 -0.25 7.03 5.38
CA GLN A 81 0.76 7.84 6.05
C GLN A 81 1.83 8.34 5.07
N ALA A 82 2.27 7.50 4.14
CA ALA A 82 3.25 7.88 3.12
C ALA A 82 2.70 8.97 2.18
N ILE A 83 1.43 8.88 1.76
CA ILE A 83 0.76 9.93 0.98
C ILE A 83 0.69 11.24 1.78
N LEU A 84 0.25 11.18 3.05
CA LEU A 84 0.12 12.35 3.91
C LEU A 84 1.45 13.06 4.14
N ASN A 85 2.53 12.29 4.39
CA ASN A 85 3.86 12.84 4.53
C ASN A 85 4.31 13.53 3.23
N ALA A 86 4.10 12.89 2.07
CA ALA A 86 4.48 13.47 0.78
C ALA A 86 3.71 14.77 0.47
N LEU A 87 2.40 14.82 0.77
CA LEU A 87 1.59 16.04 0.65
C LEU A 87 2.11 17.15 1.58
N HIS A 88 2.40 16.80 2.85
CA HIS A 88 2.87 17.76 3.84
C HIS A 88 4.24 18.33 3.47
N ASP A 89 5.17 17.48 3.06
CA ASP A 89 6.51 17.89 2.64
C ASP A 89 6.45 18.77 1.40
N THR A 90 5.61 18.42 0.41
CA THR A 90 5.40 19.24 -0.79
C THR A 90 4.85 20.62 -0.41
N LYS A 91 3.82 20.68 0.44
CA LYS A 91 3.27 21.95 0.93
C LYS A 91 4.33 22.77 1.64
N ARG A 92 5.06 22.18 2.58
CA ARG A 92 6.13 22.85 3.33
C ARG A 92 7.21 23.41 2.40
N THR A 93 7.58 22.67 1.36
CA THR A 93 8.55 23.11 0.36
C THR A 93 8.04 24.33 -0.40
N ILE A 94 6.79 24.32 -0.87
CA ILE A 94 6.19 25.45 -1.59
C ILE A 94 6.05 26.67 -0.67
N ASP A 95 5.48 26.49 0.53
CA ASP A 95 5.32 27.56 1.51
C ASP A 95 6.68 28.18 1.88
N GLY A 96 7.73 27.36 2.01
CA GLY A 96 9.09 27.82 2.24
C GLY A 96 9.66 28.67 1.11
N MET A 97 9.37 28.31 -0.15
CA MET A 97 9.77 29.12 -1.32
C MET A 97 9.06 30.47 -1.33
N LEU A 98 7.75 30.49 -1.06
CA LEU A 98 6.96 31.72 -1.03
C LEU A 98 7.39 32.65 0.11
N THR A 99 7.57 32.10 1.31
CA THR A 99 8.06 32.85 2.48
C THR A 99 9.44 33.43 2.21
N SER A 100 10.36 32.62 1.64
CA SER A 100 11.71 33.09 1.31
C SER A 100 11.69 34.22 0.27
N ALA A 101 10.77 34.19 -0.69
CA ALA A 101 10.62 35.25 -1.68
C ALA A 101 10.10 36.55 -1.03
N GLU A 102 9.13 36.43 -0.12
CA GLU A 102 8.60 37.57 0.63
C GLU A 102 9.67 38.23 1.51
N GLU A 103 10.45 37.44 2.26
CA GLU A 103 11.56 37.91 3.10
C GLU A 103 12.65 38.65 2.30
N GLN A 104 12.80 38.30 1.01
CA GLN A 104 13.76 38.95 0.10
C GLN A 104 13.18 40.19 -0.60
N GLY A 105 11.96 40.62 -0.25
CA GLY A 105 11.29 41.77 -0.87
C GLY A 105 10.65 41.46 -2.22
N TYR A 106 10.54 40.18 -2.59
CA TYR A 106 9.88 39.72 -3.82
C TYR A 106 8.43 39.29 -3.57
N GLY A 107 7.75 39.91 -2.60
CA GLY A 107 6.36 39.61 -2.27
C GLY A 107 5.38 39.88 -3.43
N ASP A 108 5.68 40.84 -4.30
CA ASP A 108 4.76 41.30 -5.36
C ASP A 108 4.96 40.61 -6.72
N ILE A 109 5.96 39.72 -6.86
CA ILE A 109 6.20 39.04 -8.15
C ILE A 109 5.23 37.86 -8.36
N ASP A 110 5.16 37.38 -9.60
CA ASP A 110 4.31 36.24 -9.96
C ASP A 110 4.69 34.94 -9.23
N LEU A 111 3.70 34.06 -9.01
CA LEU A 111 3.90 32.76 -8.36
C LEU A 111 4.95 31.89 -9.06
N TRP A 112 4.95 31.85 -10.40
CA TRP A 112 5.92 31.04 -11.16
C TRP A 112 7.38 31.48 -10.95
N GLN A 113 7.59 32.74 -10.58
CA GLN A 113 8.90 33.30 -10.27
C GLN A 113 9.34 32.94 -8.84
N LYS A 114 8.39 32.90 -7.89
CA LYS A 114 8.64 32.52 -6.49
C LYS A 114 8.84 31.02 -6.32
N ALA A 115 8.03 30.21 -6.98
CA ALA A 115 8.04 28.75 -6.84
C ALA A 115 9.10 28.11 -7.76
N MET A 116 10.17 27.63 -7.15
CA MET A 116 11.26 26.94 -7.84
C MET A 116 10.88 25.49 -8.19
N PRO A 117 11.50 24.88 -9.21
CA PRO A 117 11.27 23.48 -9.53
C PRO A 117 11.59 22.58 -8.33
N ILE A 118 10.69 21.65 -8.02
CA ILE A 118 10.90 20.68 -6.95
C ILE A 118 11.57 19.44 -7.55
N SER A 119 12.78 19.12 -7.08
CA SER A 119 13.49 17.91 -7.45
C SER A 119 13.11 16.73 -6.56
N GLY A 120 13.40 15.49 -7.00
CA GLY A 120 13.17 14.30 -6.18
C GLY A 120 11.71 13.85 -6.07
N LEU A 121 10.82 14.34 -6.94
CA LEU A 121 9.45 13.84 -7.03
C LEU A 121 9.44 12.32 -7.31
N PRO A 122 8.59 11.54 -6.64
CA PRO A 122 8.53 10.10 -6.86
C PRO A 122 8.17 9.79 -8.32
N LYS A 123 8.75 8.73 -8.86
CA LYS A 123 8.47 8.29 -10.23
C LYS A 123 7.03 7.79 -10.35
N GLU A 124 6.64 6.93 -9.42
CA GLU A 124 5.34 6.29 -9.37
C GLU A 124 4.53 6.79 -8.17
N PRO A 125 3.25 7.12 -8.35
CA PRO A 125 2.38 7.51 -7.25
C PRO A 125 2.07 6.30 -6.36
N ILE A 126 1.89 6.57 -5.06
CA ILE A 126 1.43 5.55 -4.11
C ILE A 126 -0.05 5.27 -4.40
N SER A 127 -0.38 4.01 -4.67
CA SER A 127 -1.74 3.55 -4.95
C SER A 127 -2.20 2.48 -3.96
N PHE A 128 -3.52 2.38 -3.75
CA PHE A 128 -4.13 1.30 -2.97
C PHE A 128 -4.54 0.15 -3.87
N ASP A 129 -4.13 -1.07 -3.51
CA ASP A 129 -4.57 -2.29 -4.16
C ASP A 129 -5.94 -2.71 -3.60
N PRO A 130 -6.76 -3.49 -4.34
CA PRO A 130 -8.02 -4.02 -3.80
C PRO A 130 -7.84 -4.81 -2.48
N GLN A 131 -6.69 -5.46 -2.33
CA GLN A 131 -6.33 -6.20 -1.12
C GLN A 131 -6.04 -5.30 0.09
N ASP A 132 -5.70 -4.03 -0.13
CA ASP A 132 -5.44 -3.08 0.96
C ASP A 132 -6.75 -2.57 1.58
N ILE A 133 -7.81 -2.49 0.76
CA ILE A 133 -9.11 -1.93 1.17
C ILE A 133 -10.15 -2.99 1.55
N VAL A 134 -9.93 -4.27 1.23
CA VAL A 134 -10.90 -5.36 1.50
C VAL A 134 -11.31 -5.45 2.97
N VAL A 135 -10.37 -5.18 3.89
CA VAL A 135 -10.63 -5.17 5.34
C VAL A 135 -11.62 -4.08 5.74
N LEU A 136 -11.59 -2.92 5.06
CA LEU A 136 -12.55 -1.83 5.32
C LEU A 136 -13.95 -2.19 4.82
N PHE A 137 -14.07 -2.93 3.72
CA PHE A 137 -15.36 -3.47 3.28
C PHE A 137 -15.91 -4.50 4.28
N ALA A 138 -15.06 -5.40 4.78
CA ALA A 138 -15.44 -6.35 5.83
C ALA A 138 -15.87 -5.65 7.12
N ALA A 139 -15.25 -4.49 7.43
CA ALA A 139 -15.62 -3.62 8.55
C ALA A 139 -16.86 -2.73 8.30
N GLN A 140 -17.53 -2.85 7.14
CA GLN A 140 -18.64 -1.99 6.72
C GLN A 140 -18.28 -0.49 6.68
N LYS A 141 -17.03 -0.16 6.35
CA LYS A 141 -16.51 1.21 6.21
C LYS A 141 -16.27 1.57 4.75
N HIS A 142 -17.34 1.52 3.96
CA HIS A 142 -17.30 1.79 2.52
C HIS A 142 -16.81 3.21 2.19
N ASP A 143 -17.20 4.21 2.98
CA ASP A 143 -16.81 5.59 2.76
C ASP A 143 -15.30 5.79 2.91
N ILE A 144 -14.70 5.21 3.96
CA ILE A 144 -13.24 5.24 4.17
C ILE A 144 -12.52 4.55 3.02
N ALA A 145 -13.01 3.40 2.56
CA ALA A 145 -12.40 2.68 1.44
C ALA A 145 -12.42 3.52 0.14
N ASN A 146 -13.55 4.15 -0.16
CA ASN A 146 -13.68 5.04 -1.31
C ASN A 146 -12.77 6.27 -1.20
N ASP A 147 -12.68 6.86 -0.01
CA ASP A 147 -11.82 8.00 0.26
C ASP A 147 -10.34 7.67 0.07
N LEU A 148 -9.88 6.47 0.45
CA LEU A 148 -8.50 6.03 0.20
C LEU A 148 -8.20 5.93 -1.30
N THR A 149 -9.10 5.31 -2.07
CA THR A 149 -8.95 5.23 -3.52
C THR A 149 -8.91 6.63 -4.16
N LEU A 150 -9.84 7.50 -3.76
CA LEU A 150 -9.88 8.89 -4.23
C LEU A 150 -8.59 9.64 -3.86
N MET A 151 -8.09 9.48 -2.64
CA MET A 151 -6.85 10.09 -2.17
C MET A 151 -5.65 9.66 -3.03
N SER A 152 -5.53 8.38 -3.37
CA SER A 152 -4.45 7.92 -4.25
C SER A 152 -4.54 8.48 -5.67
N SER A 153 -5.76 8.61 -6.20
CA SER A 153 -5.98 9.24 -7.51
C SER A 153 -5.60 10.72 -7.49
N ARG A 154 -6.00 11.45 -6.44
CA ARG A 154 -5.67 12.87 -6.30
C ARG A 154 -4.18 13.10 -6.11
N TRP A 155 -3.51 12.26 -5.31
CA TRP A 155 -2.06 12.28 -5.18
C TRP A 155 -1.36 12.06 -6.53
N ALA A 156 -1.83 11.09 -7.32
CA ALA A 156 -1.29 10.86 -8.66
C ALA A 156 -1.47 12.07 -9.59
N SER A 157 -2.65 12.69 -9.59
CA SER A 157 -2.92 13.91 -10.36
C SER A 157 -2.05 15.10 -9.91
N LEU A 158 -1.88 15.30 -8.60
CA LEU A 158 -1.04 16.35 -8.06
C LEU A 158 0.43 16.17 -8.47
N LEU A 159 0.92 14.93 -8.39
CA LEU A 159 2.29 14.59 -8.79
C LEU A 159 2.53 14.89 -10.27
N GLU A 160 1.55 14.58 -11.13
CA GLU A 160 1.65 14.88 -12.57
C GLU A 160 1.63 16.39 -12.83
N ASN A 161 0.72 17.14 -12.18
CA ASN A 161 0.68 18.60 -12.28
C ASN A 161 2.02 19.24 -11.86
N MET A 162 2.67 18.70 -10.83
CA MET A 162 3.99 19.15 -10.39
C MET A 162 5.09 18.85 -11.41
N LYS A 163 5.05 17.67 -12.05
CA LYS A 163 5.99 17.32 -13.13
C LYS A 163 5.79 18.23 -14.34
N ASP A 164 4.55 18.50 -14.72
CA ASP A 164 4.21 19.40 -15.81
C ASP A 164 4.64 20.84 -15.51
N TYR A 165 4.40 21.33 -14.29
CA TYR A 165 4.92 22.63 -13.85
C TYR A 165 6.44 22.70 -14.01
N ASN A 166 7.18 21.72 -13.47
CA ASN A 166 8.64 21.66 -13.56
C ASN A 166 9.12 21.67 -15.02
N ARG A 167 8.48 20.87 -15.88
CA ARG A 167 8.81 20.77 -17.31
C ARG A 167 8.56 22.09 -18.02
N LEU A 168 7.35 22.63 -17.93
CA LEU A 168 6.96 23.88 -18.60
C LEU A 168 7.79 25.07 -18.11
N ARG A 169 8.11 25.13 -16.81
CA ARG A 169 8.96 26.17 -16.25
C ARG A 169 10.38 26.05 -16.80
N THR A 170 10.91 24.84 -16.88
CA THR A 170 12.23 24.58 -17.47
C THR A 170 12.26 25.01 -18.93
N GLU A 171 11.26 24.62 -19.73
CA GLU A 171 11.12 25.04 -21.13
C GLU A 171 11.04 26.57 -21.28
N LEU A 172 10.27 27.24 -20.41
CA LEU A 172 10.15 28.70 -20.41
C LEU A 172 11.50 29.36 -20.12
N VAL A 173 12.18 28.95 -19.05
CA VAL A 173 13.47 29.54 -18.64
C VAL A 173 14.53 29.35 -19.72
N HIS A 174 14.59 28.19 -20.39
CA HIS A 174 15.52 27.98 -21.51
C HIS A 174 15.18 28.82 -22.75
N SER A 175 13.93 29.25 -22.91
CA SER A 175 13.49 30.06 -24.05
C SER A 175 13.69 31.57 -23.85
N ILE A 176 13.86 32.02 -22.61
CA ILE A 176 14.09 33.42 -22.29
C ILE A 176 15.58 33.74 -22.52
N PRO A 177 15.93 34.77 -23.32
CA PRO A 177 17.31 35.17 -23.48
C PRO A 177 17.86 35.72 -22.15
N THR A 178 19.04 35.26 -21.76
CA THR A 178 19.71 35.73 -20.54
C THR A 178 20.48 37.02 -20.81
N ASP A 179 20.09 38.12 -20.17
CA ASP A 179 20.75 39.42 -20.36
C ASP A 179 22.08 39.51 -19.63
N ARG A 180 22.15 38.96 -18.40
CA ARG A 180 23.37 38.93 -17.59
C ARG A 180 23.47 37.64 -16.80
N MET A 181 24.64 37.01 -16.87
CA MET A 181 25.05 35.90 -16.02
C MET A 181 26.03 36.43 -14.97
N GLU A 182 25.71 36.27 -13.70
CA GLU A 182 26.63 36.53 -12.58
C GLU A 182 26.91 35.20 -11.87
N GLY A 183 28.02 34.55 -12.24
CA GLY A 183 28.32 33.18 -11.83
C GLY A 183 27.23 32.22 -12.32
N ASP A 184 26.61 31.49 -11.38
CA ASP A 184 25.53 30.53 -11.65
C ASP A 184 24.14 31.19 -11.65
N ARG A 185 24.05 32.51 -11.48
CA ARG A 185 22.79 33.26 -11.45
C ARG A 185 22.56 34.01 -12.76
N GLY A 186 21.56 33.58 -13.52
CA GLY A 186 21.04 34.34 -14.65
C GLY A 186 20.01 35.36 -14.18
N THR A 187 20.17 36.62 -14.60
CA THR A 187 19.14 37.65 -14.49
C THR A 187 18.67 38.01 -15.90
N PHE A 188 17.36 38.20 -16.05
CA PHE A 188 16.74 38.61 -17.30
C PHE A 188 15.72 39.72 -17.02
N VAL A 189 15.70 40.74 -17.86
CA VAL A 189 14.73 41.84 -17.82
C VAL A 189 13.94 41.78 -19.11
N LEU A 190 12.68 41.34 -18.99
CA LEU A 190 11.84 41.19 -20.16
C LEU A 190 11.35 42.55 -20.65
N ASN A 191 11.60 42.86 -21.92
CA ASN A 191 10.97 44.00 -22.59
C ASN A 191 9.49 43.70 -22.90
N ALA A 192 8.72 44.73 -23.24
CA ALA A 192 7.28 44.61 -23.52
C ALA A 192 6.95 43.58 -24.62
N GLY A 193 7.79 43.46 -25.64
CA GLY A 193 7.61 42.46 -26.70
C GLY A 193 7.81 41.03 -26.20
N GLN A 194 8.80 40.80 -25.33
CA GLN A 194 9.02 39.50 -24.70
C GLN A 194 7.92 39.15 -23.70
N ILE A 195 7.42 40.12 -22.93
CA ILE A 195 6.26 39.93 -22.05
C ILE A 195 5.04 39.51 -22.88
N ALA A 196 4.78 40.16 -24.01
CA ALA A 196 3.69 39.77 -24.90
C ALA A 196 3.88 38.36 -25.48
N MET A 197 5.13 37.99 -25.79
CA MET A 197 5.47 36.67 -26.35
C MET A 197 5.35 35.53 -25.32
N PHE A 198 5.83 35.74 -24.10
CA PHE A 198 5.92 34.70 -23.07
C PHE A 198 4.79 34.75 -22.03
N GLY A 199 4.05 35.86 -21.97
CA GLY A 199 2.96 36.10 -21.01
C GLY A 199 1.94 34.97 -20.92
N PRO A 200 1.45 34.40 -22.04
CA PRO A 200 0.55 33.24 -22.00
C PRO A 200 1.14 32.03 -21.25
N ARG A 201 2.44 31.73 -21.42
CA ARG A 201 3.11 30.61 -20.73
C ARG A 201 3.32 30.91 -19.24
N MET A 202 3.66 32.15 -18.90
CA MET A 202 3.77 32.60 -17.50
C MET A 202 2.44 32.48 -16.77
N HIS A 203 1.34 32.86 -17.43
CA HIS A 203 0.00 32.73 -16.87
C HIS A 203 -0.39 31.26 -16.66
N VAL A 204 -0.07 30.36 -17.60
CA VAL A 204 -0.28 28.91 -17.43
C VAL A 204 0.48 28.38 -16.21
N LEU A 205 1.74 28.77 -16.02
CA LEU A 205 2.53 28.37 -14.85
C LEU A 205 1.95 28.88 -13.54
N ASN A 206 1.51 30.14 -13.50
CA ASN A 206 0.82 30.70 -12.33
C ASN A 206 -0.43 29.90 -11.98
N ASN A 207 -1.27 29.59 -12.97
CA ASN A 207 -2.50 28.83 -12.76
C ASN A 207 -2.22 27.41 -12.27
N LEU A 208 -1.22 26.73 -12.85
CA LEU A 208 -0.82 25.39 -12.41
C LEU A 208 -0.33 25.40 -10.95
N MET A 209 0.52 26.36 -10.58
CA MET A 209 1.01 26.46 -9.21
C MET A 209 -0.10 26.81 -8.22
N ALA A 210 -0.99 27.74 -8.57
CA ALA A 210 -2.16 28.08 -7.74
C ALA A 210 -3.06 26.84 -7.51
N GLN A 211 -3.35 26.08 -8.57
CA GLN A 211 -4.14 24.85 -8.47
C GLN A 211 -3.45 23.78 -7.60
N VAL A 212 -2.13 23.63 -7.72
CA VAL A 212 -1.34 22.74 -6.84
C VAL A 212 -1.51 23.14 -5.38
N MET A 213 -1.36 24.43 -5.06
CA MET A 213 -1.46 24.94 -3.69
C MET A 213 -2.86 24.73 -3.09
N GLU A 214 -3.91 25.03 -3.86
CA GLU A 214 -5.31 24.84 -3.45
C GLU A 214 -5.61 23.35 -3.18
N ASN A 215 -5.21 22.47 -4.11
CA ASN A 215 -5.43 21.03 -3.96
C ASN A 215 -4.65 20.44 -2.78
N LEU A 216 -3.41 20.89 -2.55
CA LEU A 216 -2.58 20.43 -1.44
C LEU A 216 -3.26 20.64 -0.09
N GLU A 217 -3.84 21.82 0.13
CA GLU A 217 -4.52 22.13 1.38
C GLU A 217 -5.79 21.29 1.55
N ALA A 218 -6.62 21.21 0.50
CA ALA A 218 -7.84 20.42 0.52
C ALA A 218 -7.57 18.92 0.76
N ASP A 219 -6.56 18.36 0.07
CA ASP A 219 -6.21 16.94 0.17
C ASP A 219 -5.53 16.59 1.48
N LEU A 220 -4.71 17.48 2.05
CA LEU A 220 -4.18 17.30 3.40
C LEU A 220 -5.30 17.23 4.44
N ASN A 221 -6.24 18.18 4.39
CA ASN A 221 -7.36 18.20 5.33
C ASN A 221 -8.22 16.95 5.21
N ASN A 222 -8.54 16.52 3.99
CA ASN A 222 -9.27 15.29 3.76
C ASN A 222 -8.48 14.05 4.23
N GLY A 223 -7.19 13.98 3.93
CA GLY A 223 -6.35 12.84 4.32
C GLY A 223 -6.22 12.69 5.83
N PHE A 224 -6.11 13.80 6.57
CA PHE A 224 -6.11 13.76 8.04
C PHE A 224 -7.44 13.29 8.61
N ARG A 225 -8.57 13.71 8.04
CA ARG A 225 -9.90 13.22 8.41
C ARG A 225 -9.97 11.69 8.23
N VAL A 226 -9.61 11.20 7.04
CA VAL A 226 -9.61 9.76 6.73
C VAL A 226 -8.69 8.98 7.66
N ALA A 227 -7.50 9.48 7.95
CA ALA A 227 -6.57 8.85 8.88
C ALA A 227 -7.16 8.72 10.30
N ASN A 228 -7.76 9.79 10.80
CA ASN A 228 -8.39 9.83 12.13
C ASN A 228 -9.58 8.87 12.24
N GLU A 229 -10.34 8.66 11.16
CA GLU A 229 -11.48 7.74 11.12
C GLU A 229 -11.05 6.27 10.95
N MET A 230 -9.99 6.03 10.17
CA MET A 230 -9.54 4.68 9.80
C MET A 230 -8.98 3.89 10.98
N GLY A 231 -8.16 4.51 11.84
CA GLY A 231 -7.54 3.85 12.98
C GLY A 231 -8.56 3.21 13.95
N PRO A 232 -9.52 3.98 14.48
CA PRO A 232 -10.59 3.45 15.33
C PRO A 232 -11.42 2.35 14.64
N ALA A 233 -11.76 2.54 13.36
CA ALA A 233 -12.51 1.53 12.61
C ALA A 233 -11.78 0.19 12.52
N LEU A 234 -10.47 0.21 12.20
CA LEU A 234 -9.66 -1.00 12.12
C LEU A 234 -9.43 -1.65 13.49
N ARG A 235 -9.28 -0.86 14.57
CA ARG A 235 -9.19 -1.39 15.95
C ARG A 235 -10.45 -2.17 16.33
N THR A 236 -11.62 -1.59 16.05
CA THR A 236 -12.91 -2.24 16.33
C THR A 236 -13.07 -3.51 15.51
N TYR A 237 -12.78 -3.48 14.21
CA TYR A 237 -12.92 -4.64 13.33
C TYR A 237 -11.95 -5.78 13.72
N LEU A 238 -10.67 -5.46 13.94
CA LEU A 238 -9.64 -6.46 14.25
C LEU A 238 -9.67 -6.95 15.71
N ASN A 239 -10.50 -6.32 16.56
CA ASN A 239 -10.52 -6.50 18.01
C ASN A 239 -9.09 -6.42 18.58
N ASP A 240 -8.38 -5.34 18.23
CA ASP A 240 -6.97 -5.12 18.59
C ASP A 240 -6.72 -3.67 19.00
N ASN A 241 -6.78 -3.40 20.30
CA ASN A 241 -6.57 -2.07 20.87
C ASN A 241 -5.14 -1.53 20.67
N LYS A 242 -4.19 -2.39 20.29
CA LYS A 242 -2.79 -2.00 20.03
C LYS A 242 -2.56 -1.65 18.56
N PHE A 243 -3.55 -1.85 17.68
CA PHE A 243 -3.42 -1.48 16.28
C PHE A 243 -3.13 0.04 16.15
N PRO A 244 -2.21 0.47 15.27
CA PRO A 244 -1.81 1.88 15.20
C PRO A 244 -2.98 2.79 14.82
N ILE A 245 -3.00 4.00 15.41
CA ILE A 245 -3.85 5.11 14.96
C ILE A 245 -2.93 6.10 14.28
N VAL A 246 -3.28 6.47 13.05
CA VAL A 246 -2.63 7.56 12.33
C VAL A 246 -3.53 8.78 12.47
N GLY A 247 -2.95 9.87 12.95
CA GLY A 247 -3.66 11.12 13.13
C GLY A 247 -2.67 12.24 13.41
N ARG A 248 -3.13 13.49 13.31
CA ARG A 248 -2.33 14.59 13.86
C ARG A 248 -2.13 14.31 15.33
N ALA A 249 -0.89 14.41 15.81
CA ALA A 249 -0.67 14.58 17.23
C ALA A 249 -1.56 15.75 17.64
N GLN A 250 -2.59 15.50 18.47
CA GLN A 250 -3.31 16.61 19.07
C GLN A 250 -2.23 17.44 19.77
N PRO A 251 -2.11 18.74 19.47
CA PRO A 251 -1.17 19.57 20.19
C PRO A 251 -1.45 19.32 21.66
N ALA A 252 -0.45 18.83 22.39
CA ALA A 252 -0.61 18.51 23.80
C ALA A 252 -1.30 19.71 24.42
N GLU A 253 -2.49 19.47 24.99
CA GLU A 253 -3.31 20.51 25.61
C GLU A 253 -2.35 21.33 26.47
N LYS A 254 -2.14 22.60 26.09
CA LYS A 254 -1.17 23.44 26.80
C LYS A 254 -1.60 23.37 28.26
N PRO A 255 -0.74 22.91 29.19
CA PRO A 255 -1.13 22.81 30.58
C PRO A 255 -1.70 24.17 30.97
N GLU A 256 -2.95 24.18 31.45
CA GLU A 256 -3.61 25.41 31.92
C GLU A 256 -2.59 26.13 32.80
N ALA A 257 -2.28 27.37 32.43
CA ALA A 257 -1.35 28.17 33.22
C ALA A 257 -1.90 28.19 34.65
N PRO A 258 -1.08 27.87 35.67
CA PRO A 258 -1.57 27.83 37.05
C PRO A 258 -2.22 29.17 37.37
N ASP A 259 -3.45 29.13 37.87
CA ASP A 259 -4.16 30.31 38.36
C ASP A 259 -3.23 31.06 39.33
N VAL A 260 -2.82 32.25 38.93
CA VAL A 260 -1.99 33.12 39.77
C VAL A 260 -2.94 33.82 40.74
N GLU A 261 -3.00 33.33 41.98
CA GLU A 261 -3.61 34.04 43.12
C GLU A 261 -2.76 35.23 43.58
#